data_AF-A0A8T5V647-F1
#
_entry.id   AF-A0A8T5V647-F1
#
_cell.length_a   1.000
_cell.length_b   1.000
_cell.length_c   1.000
_cell.angle_alpha   90.00
_cell.angle_beta   90.00
_cell.angle_gamma   90.00
#
_symmetry.space_group_name_H-M   'P 1'
#
loop_
_entity.id
_entity.type
_entity.pdbx_description
1 polymer ?
#
loop_
_entity_poly.entity_id
_entity_poly.type
_entity_poly.pdbx_seq_one_letter_code
_entity_poly.pdbx_strand_id
1 'polypeptide(L)'
;MFTGNHEVYDATVAQHATLSGNGSYLLNTDGRFTNSGAVAPLIDGRDNNITVNGGYLQTSTGRLQLAVNDTGAFSRLVVNGGAALDGTLAIMPQRGWYGNDFSVWLSGP
;
A
#
# COMPACT_ATOMS: atom_id res chain seq x y z
N MET A 1 7.81 6.81 -9.70
CA MET A 1 7.80 6.73 -8.22
C MET A 1 7.31 8.07 -7.70
N PHE A 2 6.28 8.06 -6.87
CA PHE A 2 5.66 9.24 -6.29
C PHE A 2 5.92 9.22 -4.78
N THR A 3 6.65 10.21 -4.29
CA THR A 3 7.12 10.27 -2.90
C THR A 3 6.96 11.66 -2.30
N GLY A 4 6.91 11.71 -0.97
CA GLY A 4 6.75 12.94 -0.21
C GLY A 4 5.50 12.96 0.65
N ASN A 5 5.19 14.13 1.18
CA ASN A 5 3.98 14.37 1.97
C ASN A 5 3.00 15.17 1.12
N HIS A 6 1.76 14.71 1.06
CA HIS A 6 0.73 15.26 0.20
C HIS A 6 -0.48 15.62 1.05
N GLU A 7 -0.81 16.91 1.10
CA GLU A 7 -2.06 17.39 1.68
C GLU A 7 -3.05 17.59 0.53
N VAL A 8 -4.09 16.78 0.48
CA VAL A 8 -5.05 16.75 -0.62
C VAL A 8 -6.47 16.63 -0.09
N TYR A 9 -7.45 17.07 -0.88
CA TYR A 9 -8.85 16.85 -0.53
C TYR A 9 -9.17 15.34 -0.60
N ASP A 10 -8.97 14.73 -1.77
CA ASP A 10 -9.05 13.29 -2.01
C ASP A 10 -7.86 12.81 -2.86
N ALA A 11 -7.70 11.49 -2.97
CA ALA A 11 -6.73 10.88 -3.86
C ALA A 11 -7.34 9.65 -4.54
N THR A 12 -7.16 9.54 -5.85
CA THR A 12 -7.66 8.41 -6.63
C THR A 12 -6.56 7.76 -7.45
N VAL A 13 -6.37 6.46 -7.26
CA VAL A 13 -5.63 5.61 -8.20
C VAL A 13 -6.64 4.99 -9.14
N ALA A 14 -6.74 5.56 -10.35
CA ALA A 14 -7.69 5.12 -11.36
C ALA A 14 -7.41 3.69 -11.84
N GLN A 15 -8.41 3.06 -12.47
CA GLN A 15 -8.24 1.74 -13.08
C GLN A 15 -7.08 1.77 -14.08
N HIS A 16 -6.28 0.71 -14.08
CA HIS A 16 -5.05 0.57 -14.88
C HIS A 16 -3.91 1.53 -14.52
N ALA A 17 -4.09 2.46 -13.57
CA ALA A 17 -3.01 3.25 -13.01
C ALA A 17 -2.25 2.47 -11.94
N THR A 18 -0.98 2.84 -11.74
CA THR A 18 -0.16 2.32 -10.63
C THR A 18 0.44 3.49 -9.87
N LEU A 19 0.14 3.58 -8.58
CA LEU A 19 0.86 4.41 -7.63
C LEU A 19 1.99 3.57 -7.02
N SER A 20 3.23 3.89 -7.35
CA SER A 20 4.42 3.29 -6.75
C SER A 20 5.28 4.32 -6.05
N GLY A 21 5.87 3.96 -4.92
CA GLY A 21 6.70 4.85 -4.09
C GLY A 21 6.30 4.80 -2.63
N ASN A 22 6.83 5.73 -1.85
CA ASN A 22 6.65 5.81 -0.41
C ASN A 22 6.36 7.27 -0.01
N GLY A 23 5.55 7.50 1.02
CA GLY A 23 5.15 8.85 1.39
C GLY A 23 3.85 8.89 2.19
N SER A 24 3.31 10.08 2.42
CA SER A 24 2.07 10.26 3.18
C SER A 24 1.03 11.09 2.43
N TYR A 25 -0.24 10.73 2.64
CA TYR A 25 -1.40 11.47 2.16
C TYR A 25 -2.22 11.90 3.38
N LEU A 26 -2.24 13.19 3.67
CA LEU A 26 -3.20 13.79 4.59
C LEU A 26 -4.45 14.19 3.80
N LEU A 27 -5.55 13.54 4.11
CA LEU A 27 -6.83 13.79 3.45
C LEU A 27 -7.66 14.78 4.25
N ASN A 28 -8.53 15.49 3.54
CA ASN A 28 -9.63 16.20 4.19
C ASN A 28 -10.55 15.21 4.91
N THR A 29 -11.23 15.65 5.98
CA THR A 29 -12.18 14.84 6.75
C THR A 29 -13.28 14.21 5.91
N ASP A 30 -13.74 14.90 4.86
CA ASP A 30 -14.77 14.42 3.94
C ASP A 30 -14.19 13.63 2.74
N GLY A 31 -12.85 13.63 2.61
CA GLY A 31 -12.13 13.01 1.53
C GLY A 31 -11.76 11.55 1.78
N ARG A 32 -11.36 10.85 0.71
CA ARG A 32 -10.92 9.44 0.78
C ARG A 32 -9.81 9.14 -0.20
N PHE A 33 -8.93 8.22 0.18
CA PHE A 33 -8.01 7.57 -0.74
C PHE A 33 -8.73 6.38 -1.40
N THR A 34 -8.98 6.47 -2.70
CA THR A 34 -9.65 5.42 -3.47
C THR A 34 -8.68 4.72 -4.40
N ASN A 35 -8.55 3.40 -4.27
CA ASN A 35 -7.74 2.54 -5.13
C ASN A 35 -8.62 1.65 -6.01
N SER A 36 -8.68 1.97 -7.30
CA SER A 36 -9.26 1.13 -8.37
C SER A 36 -8.19 0.61 -9.34
N GLY A 37 -6.92 0.98 -9.13
CA GLY A 37 -5.77 0.54 -9.91
C GLY A 37 -4.86 -0.34 -9.07
N ALA A 38 -3.57 0.03 -8.98
CA ALA A 38 -2.59 -0.63 -8.13
C ALA A 38 -1.90 0.38 -7.19
N VAL A 39 -1.86 0.07 -5.90
CA VAL A 39 -1.04 0.75 -4.90
C VAL A 39 0.12 -0.18 -4.54
N ALA A 40 1.35 0.27 -4.77
CA ALA A 40 2.56 -0.52 -4.65
C ALA A 40 3.64 0.23 -3.85
N PRO A 41 3.57 0.23 -2.51
CA PRO A 41 4.64 0.73 -1.66
C PRO A 41 5.94 -0.03 -1.94
N LEU A 42 7.09 0.63 -1.79
CA LEU A 42 8.39 0.06 -2.14
C LEU A 42 9.24 -0.26 -0.91
N ILE A 43 10.16 -1.20 -1.06
CA ILE A 43 11.25 -1.41 -0.11
C ILE A 43 12.44 -0.56 -0.59
N ASP A 44 12.67 0.60 0.05
CA ASP A 44 13.77 1.53 -0.28
C ASP A 44 14.62 1.95 0.94
N GLY A 45 14.32 1.39 2.11
CA GLY A 45 15.18 1.40 3.30
C GLY A 45 14.77 2.40 4.37
N ARG A 46 14.29 3.60 4.03
CA ARG A 46 14.02 4.64 5.04
C ARG A 46 12.63 4.50 5.66
N ASP A 47 11.63 4.27 4.82
CA ASP A 47 10.25 4.05 5.23
C ASP A 47 9.57 3.26 4.11
N ASN A 48 9.47 1.95 4.26
CA ASN A 48 8.91 1.06 3.23
C ASN A 48 7.37 1.16 3.16
N ASN A 49 6.82 2.37 3.16
CA ASN A 49 5.38 2.55 3.28
C ASN A 49 4.78 3.71 2.48
N ILE A 50 3.51 3.53 2.14
CA ILE A 50 2.58 4.63 1.89
C ILE A 50 1.70 4.75 3.13
N THR A 51 1.60 5.96 3.68
CA THR A 51 0.71 6.28 4.81
C THR A 51 -0.49 7.09 4.32
N VAL A 52 -1.69 6.66 4.68
CA VAL A 52 -2.96 7.36 4.43
C VAL A 52 -3.51 7.84 5.76
N ASN A 53 -3.50 9.15 5.98
CA ASN A 53 -4.13 9.80 7.13
C ASN A 53 -5.57 10.19 6.74
N GLY A 54 -6.47 9.22 6.85
CA GLY A 54 -7.87 9.32 6.44
C GLY A 54 -8.44 7.96 6.03
N GLY A 55 -9.60 7.96 5.36
CA GLY A 55 -10.22 6.73 4.89
C GLY A 55 -9.50 6.14 3.67
N TYR A 56 -9.42 4.80 3.61
CA TYR A 56 -8.94 4.05 2.44
C TYR A 56 -10.04 3.13 1.91
N LEU A 57 -10.30 3.20 0.61
CA LEU A 57 -11.18 2.27 -0.11
C LEU A 57 -10.39 1.63 -1.24
N GLN A 58 -10.16 0.32 -1.14
CA GLN A 58 -9.83 -0.47 -2.31
C GLN A 58 -11.10 -1.06 -2.88
N THR A 59 -11.39 -0.74 -4.14
CA THR A 59 -12.54 -1.29 -4.86
C THR A 59 -12.26 -2.73 -5.29
N SER A 60 -13.28 -3.42 -5.81
CA SER A 60 -13.16 -4.78 -6.36
C SER A 60 -12.12 -4.94 -7.48
N THR A 61 -11.80 -3.85 -8.19
CA THR A 61 -10.75 -3.84 -9.23
C THR A 61 -9.38 -3.47 -8.70
N GLY A 62 -9.32 -2.85 -7.52
CA GLY A 62 -8.10 -2.36 -6.91
C GLY A 62 -7.18 -3.48 -6.42
N ARG A 63 -5.88 -3.22 -6.48
CA ARG A 63 -4.84 -4.12 -6.00
C ARG A 63 -3.94 -3.38 -5.01
N LEU A 64 -3.70 -4.00 -3.86
CA LEU A 64 -2.62 -3.63 -2.96
C LEU A 64 -1.47 -4.62 -3.17
N GLN A 65 -0.33 -4.11 -3.61
CA GLN A 65 0.87 -4.87 -3.94
C GLN A 65 1.94 -4.62 -2.87
N LEU A 66 2.11 -5.58 -1.96
CA LEU A 66 3.10 -5.50 -0.90
C LEU A 66 4.34 -6.30 -1.27
N ALA A 67 5.48 -5.65 -1.31
CA ALA A 67 6.76 -6.30 -1.55
C ALA A 67 7.27 -6.97 -0.27
N VAL A 68 7.98 -8.09 -0.41
CA VAL A 68 8.78 -8.69 0.65
C VAL A 68 10.15 -9.08 0.10
N ASN A 69 11.24 -8.83 0.83
CA ASN A 69 12.58 -9.24 0.41
C ASN A 69 13.09 -10.44 1.23
N ASP A 70 14.26 -10.95 0.88
CA ASP A 70 14.91 -12.10 1.53
C ASP A 70 15.45 -11.81 2.94
N THR A 71 15.52 -10.54 3.33
CA THR A 71 15.80 -10.14 4.73
C THR A 71 14.54 -10.08 5.60
N GLY A 72 13.37 -10.39 5.03
CA GLY A 72 12.07 -10.30 5.71
C GLY A 72 11.51 -8.87 5.84
N ALA A 73 12.09 -7.89 5.14
CA ALA A 73 11.51 -6.55 5.07
C ALA A 73 10.24 -6.57 4.21
N PHE A 74 9.21 -5.87 4.66
CA PHE A 74 7.95 -5.69 3.94
C PHE A 74 7.76 -4.24 3.52
N SER A 75 7.17 -4.02 2.34
CA SER A 75 6.48 -2.78 2.07
C SER A 75 5.08 -2.80 2.66
N ARG A 76 4.56 -1.63 3.04
CA ARG A 76 3.35 -1.50 3.86
C ARG A 76 2.44 -0.40 3.33
N LEU A 77 1.14 -0.62 3.40
CA LEU A 77 0.15 0.45 3.43
C LEU A 77 -0.24 0.65 4.89
N VAL A 78 -0.03 1.87 5.40
CA VAL A 78 -0.46 2.26 6.75
C VAL A 78 -1.69 3.16 6.59
N VAL A 79 -2.81 2.80 7.21
CA VAL A 79 -4.04 3.60 7.15
C VAL A 79 -4.41 4.05 8.57
N ASN A 80 -4.35 5.36 8.81
CA ASN A 80 -4.75 5.99 10.06
C ASN A 80 -6.23 6.43 9.94
N GLY A 81 -7.11 5.45 9.79
CA GLY A 81 -8.54 5.63 9.54
C GLY A 81 -9.23 4.33 9.17
N GLY A 82 -10.45 4.41 8.65
CA GLY A 82 -11.19 3.23 8.18
C GLY A 82 -10.64 2.70 6.85
N ALA A 83 -10.28 1.43 6.80
CA ALA A 83 -9.85 0.74 5.60
C ALA A 83 -10.88 -0.29 5.15
N ALA A 84 -11.28 -0.24 3.89
CA ALA A 84 -12.08 -1.28 3.23
C ALA A 84 -11.27 -1.89 2.09
N LEU A 85 -11.18 -3.22 2.06
CA LEU A 85 -10.42 -4.00 1.08
C LEU A 85 -11.37 -4.95 0.35
N ASP A 86 -11.93 -4.51 -0.78
CA ASP A 86 -12.85 -5.30 -1.61
C ASP A 86 -12.15 -5.95 -2.83
N GLY A 87 -10.86 -5.66 -3.01
CA GLY A 87 -10.07 -6.11 -4.16
C GLY A 87 -9.01 -7.15 -3.81
N THR A 88 -7.93 -7.17 -4.60
CA THR A 88 -6.82 -8.13 -4.40
C THR A 88 -5.76 -7.58 -3.43
N LEU A 89 -5.36 -8.39 -2.47
CA LEU A 89 -4.10 -8.23 -1.74
C LEU A 89 -3.06 -9.17 -2.37
N ALA A 90 -1.99 -8.63 -2.92
CA ALA A 90 -0.93 -9.38 -3.58
C ALA A 90 0.40 -9.21 -2.83
N ILE A 91 0.99 -10.33 -2.41
CA ILE A 91 2.35 -10.37 -1.88
C ILE A 91 3.31 -10.61 -3.05
N MET A 92 4.31 -9.74 -3.18
CA MET A 92 5.28 -9.73 -4.27
C MET A 92 6.69 -9.98 -3.73
N PRO A 93 7.15 -11.24 -3.66
CA PRO A 93 8.53 -11.53 -3.30
C PRO A 93 9.50 -10.87 -4.28
N GLN A 94 10.48 -10.14 -3.75
CA GLN A 94 11.62 -9.67 -4.52
C GLN A 94 12.57 -10.84 -4.82
N ARG A 95 13.46 -10.66 -5.79
CA ARG A 95 14.48 -11.69 -6.04
C ARG A 95 15.37 -11.81 -4.81
N GLY A 96 15.47 -13.02 -4.27
CA GLY A 96 16.28 -13.32 -3.10
C GLY A 96 16.15 -14.79 -2.70
N TRP A 97 16.91 -15.20 -1.70
CA TRP A 97 16.80 -16.55 -1.14
C TRP A 97 15.87 -16.55 0.07
N TYR A 98 14.77 -17.31 -0.03
CA TYR A 98 13.83 -17.50 1.07
C TYR A 98 14.05 -18.90 1.64
N GLY A 99 14.46 -18.97 2.90
CA GLY A 99 14.69 -20.24 3.57
C GLY A 99 13.40 -21.05 3.74
N ASN A 100 13.54 -22.35 4.00
CA ASN A 100 12.40 -23.28 4.13
C ASN A 100 11.39 -22.87 5.22
N ASP A 101 11.84 -22.11 6.23
CA ASP A 101 11.00 -21.64 7.33
C ASP A 101 10.38 -20.25 7.07
N PHE A 102 10.62 -19.66 5.89
CA PHE A 102 10.03 -18.39 5.53
C PHE A 102 8.51 -18.52 5.36
N SER A 103 7.77 -17.65 6.06
CA SER A 103 6.32 -17.62 6.00
C SER A 103 5.80 -16.19 6.04
N VAL A 104 4.67 -15.98 5.37
CA VAL A 104 3.90 -14.73 5.41
C VAL A 104 2.49 -15.10 5.84
N TRP A 105 2.01 -14.51 6.92
CA TRP A 105 0.65 -14.72 7.40
C TRP A 105 -0.12 -13.40 7.41
N LEU A 106 -1.43 -13.52 7.18
CA LEU A 106 -2.36 -12.44 7.39
C LEU A 106 -2.87 -12.53 8.82
N SER A 107 -2.74 -11.43 9.57
CA SER A 107 -3.36 -11.29 10.89
C SER A 107 -4.51 -10.28 10.77
N GLY A 108 -5.72 -10.71 11.10
CA GLY A 108 -6.82 -9.80 11.40
C GLY A 108 -6.80 -9.38 12.88
N PRO A 109 -7.56 -8.34 13.27
CA PRO A 109 -7.94 -8.15 14.66
C PRO A 109 -8.74 -9.35 15.20
#